data_AF-A0A1Y1KFV6-F1
#
_entry.id   AF-A0A1Y1KFV6-F1
#
_cell.length_a   1.000
_cell.length_b   1.000
_cell.length_c   1.000
_cell.angle_alpha   90.00
_cell.angle_beta   90.00
_cell.angle_gamma   90.00
#
_symmetry.space_group_name_H-M   'P 1'
#
loop_
_entity.id
_entity.type
_entity.pdbx_description
1 polymer ?
#
loop_
_entity_poly.entity_id
_entity_poly.type
_entity_poly.pdbx_seq_one_letter_code
_entity_poly.pdbx_strand_id
1 'polypeptide(L)'
;MSDLDVIILGGYYGEGKGRNRVTGFLVGVSSGQNQSEDRTPTEYCSFAKIATGLSNDERKILDAKLGPHWRKKSEGNPEDFGIVWGKEKPDVWIPPNDSCVLLVRASELVRATDFSTRYTLRFPRILKIREDKPIYDCLTSTELEELAGTKVVQKLGKRHIELSDLEVVEKERKVRRKYVPNEIKPVESKSEILTGYEFCVLSGYEDWRKDDVEVAIREHGGSVVLVERNATLCILAGDDHPRVNICKQQNAKCDVVKLEWLRKIVNTGKFAAYTPFDLLHTCRKTRDRFLGEYDKYGDSYTVKITVDDVPKIMESVKESVIEFIYFCKTALNDANFRKTTLILHSSK
;
A
#
# COMPACT_ATOMS: atom_id res chain seq x y z
N MET A 1 -4.29 20.98 -21.80
CA MET A 1 -4.83 19.61 -21.64
C MET A 1 -6.21 19.71 -21.00
N SER A 2 -7.17 18.88 -21.41
CA SER A 2 -8.51 18.85 -20.79
C SER A 2 -8.53 17.80 -19.68
N ASP A 3 -8.65 18.26 -18.44
CA ASP A 3 -8.90 17.40 -17.28
C ASP A 3 -10.40 17.31 -17.05
N LEU A 4 -10.87 16.12 -16.67
CA LEU A 4 -12.29 15.78 -16.59
C LEU A 4 -12.63 15.41 -15.15
N ASP A 5 -13.59 16.11 -14.56
CA ASP A 5 -14.13 15.79 -13.25
C ASP A 5 -15.26 14.76 -13.40
N VAL A 6 -15.05 13.53 -12.94
CA VAL A 6 -16.00 12.42 -13.12
C VAL A 6 -16.34 11.75 -11.79
N ILE A 7 -17.57 11.26 -11.63
CA ILE A 7 -18.02 10.61 -10.38
C ILE A 7 -17.75 9.11 -10.43
N ILE A 8 -17.45 8.48 -9.28
CA ILE A 8 -17.37 7.02 -9.17
C ILE A 8 -18.78 6.43 -9.06
N LEU A 9 -19.12 5.45 -9.88
CA LEU A 9 -20.40 4.74 -9.83
C LEU A 9 -20.23 3.28 -9.39
N GLY A 10 -19.04 2.71 -9.59
CA GLY A 10 -18.78 1.32 -9.26
C GLY A 10 -17.31 0.94 -9.20
N GLY A 11 -17.07 -0.30 -8.78
CA GLY A 11 -15.77 -0.89 -8.58
C GLY A 11 -15.63 -2.28 -9.23
N TYR A 12 -14.42 -2.58 -9.68
CA TYR A 12 -14.02 -3.90 -10.17
C TYR A 12 -12.97 -4.50 -9.25
N TYR A 13 -13.15 -5.75 -8.84
CA TYR A 13 -12.15 -6.47 -8.07
C TYR A 13 -10.91 -6.75 -8.90
N GLY A 14 -9.74 -6.69 -8.25
CA GLY A 14 -8.48 -7.03 -8.90
C GLY A 14 -8.32 -8.52 -9.13
N GLU A 15 -7.47 -8.88 -10.08
CA GLU A 15 -7.06 -10.27 -10.27
C GLU A 15 -5.83 -10.60 -9.40
N GLY A 16 -5.64 -11.88 -9.07
CA GLY A 16 -4.47 -12.36 -8.31
C GLY A 16 -4.40 -11.83 -6.88
N LYS A 17 -3.30 -11.11 -6.53
CA LYS A 17 -3.08 -10.57 -5.17
C LYS A 17 -4.11 -9.51 -4.76
N GLY A 18 -4.91 -8.99 -5.71
CA GLY A 18 -5.94 -7.98 -5.48
C GLY A 18 -7.38 -8.52 -5.40
N ARG A 19 -7.59 -9.84 -5.30
CA ARG A 19 -8.91 -10.49 -5.44
C ARG A 19 -10.02 -9.99 -4.52
N ASN A 20 -9.66 -9.46 -3.36
CA ASN A 20 -10.61 -8.94 -2.38
C ASN A 20 -10.64 -7.40 -2.31
N ARG A 21 -10.04 -6.70 -3.28
CA ARG A 21 -9.96 -5.24 -3.29
C ARG A 21 -10.38 -4.68 -4.63
N VAL A 22 -11.13 -3.58 -4.61
CA VAL A 22 -11.54 -2.85 -5.81
C VAL A 22 -10.30 -2.21 -6.43
N THR A 23 -9.85 -2.67 -7.60
CA THR A 23 -8.67 -2.14 -8.32
C THR A 23 -8.98 -1.24 -9.48
N GLY A 24 -10.16 -1.38 -10.08
CA GLY A 24 -10.65 -0.49 -11.12
C GLY A 24 -11.94 0.17 -10.68
N PHE A 25 -12.22 1.33 -11.24
CA PHE A 25 -13.43 2.10 -10.99
C PHE A 25 -14.20 2.29 -12.29
N LEU A 26 -15.52 2.12 -12.21
CA LEU A 26 -16.44 2.59 -13.22
C LEU A 26 -16.85 4.01 -12.86
N VAL A 27 -16.56 4.95 -13.74
CA VAL A 27 -16.89 6.37 -13.56
C VAL A 27 -18.04 6.79 -14.47
N GLY A 28 -18.74 7.84 -14.07
CA GLY A 28 -19.85 8.42 -14.82
C GLY A 28 -19.83 9.94 -14.87
N VAL A 29 -20.81 10.44 -15.61
CA VAL A 29 -21.10 11.86 -15.82
C VAL A 29 -22.55 12.14 -15.40
N SER A 30 -22.82 13.36 -14.98
CA SER A 30 -24.19 13.80 -14.68
C SER A 30 -24.99 13.92 -15.99
N SER A 31 -26.26 13.52 -15.99
CA SER A 31 -27.15 13.72 -17.16
C SER A 31 -27.40 15.21 -17.44
N GLY A 32 -27.23 16.09 -16.45
CA GLY A 32 -27.46 17.54 -16.57
C GLY A 32 -28.92 17.95 -16.80
N GLN A 33 -29.75 17.02 -17.26
CA GLN A 33 -31.20 17.11 -17.35
C GLN A 33 -31.78 16.68 -16.00
N ASN A 34 -32.69 17.49 -15.46
CA ASN A 34 -33.35 17.32 -14.16
C ASN A 34 -32.44 17.58 -12.94
N GLN A 35 -32.07 18.85 -12.77
CA GLN A 35 -31.67 19.33 -11.44
C GLN A 35 -32.95 19.42 -10.59
N SER A 36 -32.97 18.74 -9.43
CA SER A 36 -33.97 19.02 -8.39
C SER A 36 -33.83 20.47 -7.89
N GLU A 37 -34.81 20.97 -7.12
CA GLU A 37 -34.72 22.29 -6.48
C GLU A 37 -33.41 22.47 -5.66
N ASP A 38 -32.82 21.35 -5.21
CA ASP A 38 -31.55 21.27 -4.45
C ASP A 38 -30.28 21.15 -5.33
N ARG A 39 -30.39 21.32 -6.66
CA ARG A 39 -29.26 21.22 -7.63
C ARG A 39 -28.54 19.87 -7.68
N THR A 40 -29.14 18.81 -7.14
CA THR A 40 -28.58 17.46 -7.27
C THR A 40 -29.02 16.84 -8.61
N PRO A 41 -28.09 16.28 -9.41
CA PRO A 41 -28.45 15.50 -10.59
C PRO A 41 -29.32 14.32 -10.19
N THR A 42 -30.46 14.16 -10.86
CA THR A 42 -31.28 12.96 -10.66
C THR A 42 -30.69 11.73 -11.34
N GLU A 43 -29.81 11.90 -12.32
CA GLU A 43 -29.26 10.79 -13.11
C GLU A 43 -27.76 10.93 -13.39
N TYR A 44 -27.06 9.80 -13.28
CA TYR A 44 -25.64 9.64 -13.57
C TYR A 44 -25.43 8.50 -14.59
N CYS A 45 -24.84 8.84 -15.72
CA CYS A 45 -24.62 7.93 -16.84
C CYS A 45 -23.20 7.35 -16.77
N SER A 46 -23.07 6.03 -16.90
CA SER A 46 -21.75 5.38 -16.96
C SER A 46 -20.96 5.85 -18.19
N PHE A 47 -19.66 6.09 -17.99
CA PHE A 47 -18.80 6.76 -18.98
C PHE A 47 -17.52 6.00 -19.33
N ALA A 48 -16.74 5.61 -18.31
CA ALA A 48 -15.43 5.00 -18.55
C ALA A 48 -14.99 4.08 -17.41
N LYS A 49 -14.09 3.15 -17.72
CA LYS A 49 -13.40 2.30 -16.74
C LYS A 49 -11.97 2.78 -16.55
N ILE A 50 -11.57 2.99 -15.30
CA ILE A 50 -10.26 3.55 -14.97
C ILE A 50 -9.64 2.75 -13.82
N ALA A 51 -8.42 2.25 -14.03
CA ALA A 51 -7.71 1.43 -13.04
C ALA A 51 -6.31 1.97 -12.69
N THR A 52 -5.90 3.10 -13.26
CA THR A 52 -4.53 3.61 -13.14
C THR A 52 -4.50 5.08 -12.73
N GLY A 53 -3.42 5.51 -12.08
CA GLY A 53 -3.15 6.91 -11.74
C GLY A 53 -3.06 7.22 -10.23
N LEU A 54 -3.70 6.41 -9.38
CA LEU A 54 -3.62 6.57 -7.93
C LEU A 54 -2.30 6.00 -7.36
N SER A 55 -1.69 6.74 -6.43
CA SER A 55 -0.63 6.23 -5.55
C SER A 55 -1.17 5.26 -4.51
N ASN A 56 -0.28 4.51 -3.84
CA ASN A 56 -0.68 3.56 -2.81
C ASN A 56 -1.39 4.25 -1.62
N ASP A 57 -1.01 5.48 -1.28
CA ASP A 57 -1.59 6.20 -0.15
C ASP A 57 -2.94 6.82 -0.50
N GLU A 58 -3.06 7.46 -1.66
CA GLU A 58 -4.36 7.93 -2.18
C GLU A 58 -5.35 6.77 -2.31
N ARG A 59 -4.85 5.58 -2.70
CA ARG A 59 -5.67 4.38 -2.79
C ARG A 59 -6.17 3.90 -1.42
N LYS A 60 -5.35 3.99 -0.37
CA LYS A 60 -5.79 3.66 1.00
C LYS A 60 -6.88 4.63 1.48
N ILE A 61 -6.71 5.92 1.19
CA ILE A 61 -7.70 6.95 1.53
C ILE A 61 -9.04 6.63 0.83
N LEU A 62 -8.99 6.34 -0.47
CA LEU A 62 -10.18 6.00 -1.24
C LEU A 62 -10.83 4.69 -0.77
N ASP A 63 -10.04 3.66 -0.48
CA ASP A 63 -10.54 2.38 0.03
C ASP A 63 -11.20 2.55 1.41
N ALA A 64 -10.67 3.41 2.28
CA ALA A 64 -11.27 3.71 3.58
C ALA A 64 -12.58 4.51 3.45
N LYS A 65 -12.64 5.44 2.49
CA LYS A 65 -13.81 6.29 2.23
C LYS A 65 -14.96 5.51 1.59
N LEU A 66 -14.68 4.74 0.53
CA LEU A 66 -15.70 4.02 -0.24
C LEU A 66 -16.00 2.62 0.33
N GLY A 67 -15.05 2.04 1.06
CA GLY A 67 -15.12 0.68 1.62
C GLY A 67 -16.46 0.31 2.26
N PRO A 68 -16.98 1.13 3.21
CA PRO A 68 -18.23 0.87 3.90
C PRO A 68 -19.50 0.99 3.03
N HIS A 69 -19.40 1.67 1.89
CA HIS A 69 -20.55 2.05 1.06
C HIS A 69 -20.70 1.19 -0.20
N TRP A 70 -19.76 0.26 -0.45
CA TRP A 70 -19.88 -0.68 -1.55
C TRP A 70 -21.08 -1.59 -1.38
N ARG A 71 -21.92 -1.67 -2.42
CA ARG A 71 -23.06 -2.55 -2.49
C ARG A 71 -22.86 -3.60 -3.56
N LYS A 72 -23.25 -4.83 -3.25
CA LYS A 72 -23.35 -5.89 -4.26
C LYS A 72 -24.58 -5.65 -5.13
N LYS A 73 -24.59 -6.26 -6.31
CA LYS A 73 -25.75 -6.22 -7.22
C LYS A 73 -27.03 -6.80 -6.61
N SER A 74 -26.92 -7.65 -5.57
CA SER A 74 -28.06 -8.18 -4.82
C SER A 74 -28.59 -7.23 -3.73
N GLU A 75 -27.86 -6.18 -3.38
CA GLU A 75 -28.12 -5.29 -2.23
C GLU A 75 -28.81 -3.98 -2.64
N GLY A 76 -29.64 -4.05 -3.69
CA GLY A 76 -30.42 -2.94 -4.22
C GLY A 76 -30.29 -2.77 -5.73
N ASN A 77 -31.19 -1.99 -6.32
CA ASN A 77 -31.17 -1.67 -7.73
C ASN A 77 -30.50 -0.30 -7.94
N PRO A 78 -29.37 -0.22 -8.68
CA PRO A 78 -28.68 1.06 -8.90
C PRO A 78 -29.54 2.10 -9.64
N GLU A 79 -30.50 1.67 -10.45
CA GLU A 79 -31.40 2.56 -11.19
C GLU A 79 -32.30 3.37 -10.25
N ASP A 80 -32.65 2.82 -9.07
CA ASP A 80 -33.42 3.53 -8.04
C ASP A 80 -32.64 4.71 -7.43
N PHE A 81 -31.31 4.73 -7.63
CA PHE A 81 -30.39 5.79 -7.20
C PHE A 81 -29.97 6.70 -8.36
N GLY A 82 -30.67 6.64 -9.50
CA GLY A 82 -30.37 7.44 -10.67
C GLY A 82 -29.15 6.97 -11.45
N ILE A 83 -28.66 5.75 -11.26
CA ILE A 83 -27.50 5.25 -11.99
C ILE A 83 -27.93 4.55 -13.28
N VAL A 84 -27.49 5.07 -14.42
CA VAL A 84 -27.77 4.50 -15.74
C VAL A 84 -26.55 3.73 -16.26
N TRP A 85 -26.70 2.42 -16.38
CA TRP A 85 -25.65 1.53 -16.87
C TRP A 85 -25.63 1.38 -18.39
N GLY A 86 -24.45 1.07 -18.91
CA GLY A 86 -24.29 0.52 -20.25
C GLY A 86 -24.29 -1.01 -20.23
N LYS A 87 -23.61 -1.60 -21.21
CA LYS A 87 -23.32 -3.05 -21.26
C LYS A 87 -22.28 -3.45 -20.21
N GLU A 88 -21.27 -2.60 -20.01
CA GLU A 88 -20.23 -2.78 -18.99
C GLU A 88 -20.83 -2.51 -17.61
N LYS A 89 -20.75 -3.51 -16.72
CA LYS A 89 -21.29 -3.45 -15.36
C LYS A 89 -20.19 -3.74 -14.35
N PRO A 90 -20.13 -3.02 -13.23
CA PRO A 90 -19.11 -3.23 -12.20
C PRO A 90 -19.45 -4.44 -11.32
N ASP A 91 -18.47 -4.94 -10.57
CA ASP A 91 -18.67 -6.02 -9.60
C ASP A 91 -19.45 -5.54 -8.38
N VAL A 92 -19.16 -4.30 -7.96
CA VAL A 92 -19.83 -3.59 -6.88
C VAL A 92 -20.18 -2.18 -7.32
N TRP A 93 -21.24 -1.62 -6.76
CA TRP A 93 -21.71 -0.27 -7.07
C TRP A 93 -21.79 0.56 -5.79
N ILE A 94 -21.86 1.89 -5.94
CA ILE A 94 -21.98 2.82 -4.82
C ILE A 94 -23.08 3.85 -5.12
N PRO A 95 -23.95 4.18 -4.16
CA PRO A 95 -24.90 5.29 -4.33
C PRO A 95 -24.15 6.61 -4.60
N PRO A 96 -24.64 7.49 -5.50
CA PRO A 96 -23.93 8.74 -5.82
C PRO A 96 -23.68 9.64 -4.60
N ASN A 97 -24.60 9.65 -3.64
CA ASN A 97 -24.51 10.42 -2.39
C ASN A 97 -23.32 10.03 -1.50
N ASP A 98 -22.91 8.75 -1.55
CA ASP A 98 -21.78 8.23 -0.77
C ASP A 98 -20.49 8.18 -1.60
N SER A 99 -20.53 8.70 -2.83
CA SER A 99 -19.42 8.64 -3.78
C SER A 99 -18.52 9.87 -3.71
N CYS A 100 -17.51 9.93 -4.58
CA CYS A 100 -16.64 11.08 -4.74
C CYS A 100 -16.28 11.35 -6.21
N VAL A 101 -15.83 12.58 -6.47
CA VAL A 101 -15.38 13.02 -7.79
C VAL A 101 -13.87 12.77 -7.95
N LEU A 102 -13.47 12.32 -9.13
CA LEU A 102 -12.10 12.11 -9.54
C LEU A 102 -11.72 13.09 -10.65
N LEU A 103 -10.52 13.67 -10.54
CA LEU A 103 -9.92 14.38 -11.67
C LEU A 103 -9.20 13.37 -12.56
N VAL A 104 -9.65 13.24 -13.80
CA VAL A 104 -9.15 12.26 -14.76
C VAL A 104 -8.56 12.97 -15.96
N ARG A 105 -7.41 12.48 -16.43
CA ARG A 105 -6.79 12.89 -17.68
C ARG A 105 -6.75 11.72 -18.64
N ALA A 106 -7.08 11.97 -19.91
CA ALA A 106 -7.02 10.98 -20.97
C ALA A 106 -6.39 11.57 -22.23
N SER A 107 -5.90 10.70 -23.12
CA SER A 107 -5.30 11.13 -24.38
C SER A 107 -6.35 11.44 -25.45
N GLU A 108 -7.38 10.60 -25.52
CA GLU A 108 -8.40 10.65 -26.57
C GLU A 108 -9.79 10.35 -25.99
N LEU A 109 -10.80 10.99 -26.57
CA LEU A 109 -12.21 10.65 -26.39
C LEU A 109 -12.69 9.93 -27.66
N VAL A 110 -13.25 8.73 -27.49
CA VAL A 110 -13.59 7.80 -28.59
C VAL A 110 -15.03 7.35 -28.45
N ARG A 111 -15.73 7.12 -29.55
CA ARG A 111 -17.08 6.53 -29.52
C ARG A 111 -17.07 5.11 -28.96
N ALA A 112 -18.01 4.82 -28.08
CA ALA A 112 -18.18 3.50 -27.48
C ALA A 112 -19.66 3.17 -27.28
N THR A 113 -19.99 1.88 -27.27
CA THR A 113 -21.35 1.38 -27.02
C THR A 113 -21.46 0.55 -25.74
N ASP A 114 -20.34 0.40 -25.02
CA ASP A 114 -20.26 -0.42 -23.82
C ASP A 114 -20.74 0.35 -22.58
N PHE A 115 -20.73 1.68 -22.65
CA PHE A 115 -21.15 2.58 -21.59
C PHE A 115 -22.50 3.24 -21.94
N SER A 116 -23.17 3.84 -20.95
CA SER A 116 -24.43 4.56 -21.17
C SER A 116 -24.19 5.80 -22.05
N THR A 117 -23.07 6.49 -21.85
CA THR A 117 -22.63 7.56 -22.75
C THR A 117 -22.15 7.01 -24.09
N ARG A 118 -22.34 7.79 -25.15
CA ARG A 118 -21.88 7.45 -26.53
C ARG A 118 -20.36 7.50 -26.73
N TYR A 119 -19.63 7.93 -25.71
CA TYR A 119 -18.18 8.13 -25.73
C TYR A 119 -17.51 7.48 -24.52
N THR A 120 -16.23 7.19 -24.63
CA THR A 120 -15.37 6.73 -23.54
C THR A 120 -13.93 7.24 -23.71
N LEU A 121 -13.12 7.09 -22.67
CA LEU A 121 -11.75 7.60 -22.63
C LEU A 121 -10.72 6.55 -23.05
N ARG A 122 -9.74 6.98 -23.85
CA ARG A 122 -8.55 6.19 -24.17
C ARG A 122 -7.36 6.63 -23.33
N PHE A 123 -6.71 5.66 -22.70
CA PHE A 123 -5.61 5.84 -21.75
C PHE A 123 -5.95 6.78 -20.57
N PRO A 124 -7.11 6.60 -19.90
CA PRO A 124 -7.45 7.44 -18.75
C PRO A 124 -6.53 7.15 -17.56
N ARG A 125 -6.17 8.21 -16.84
CA ARG A 125 -5.41 8.17 -15.59
C ARG A 125 -6.03 9.12 -14.58
N ILE A 126 -6.20 8.63 -13.36
CA ILE A 126 -6.63 9.44 -12.22
C ILE A 126 -5.46 10.34 -11.82
N LEU A 127 -5.69 11.64 -11.73
CA LEU A 127 -4.70 12.62 -11.27
C LEU A 127 -4.81 12.87 -9.77
N LYS A 128 -6.05 13.07 -9.29
CA LYS A 128 -6.34 13.33 -7.88
C LYS A 128 -7.79 12.97 -7.55
N ILE A 129 -8.04 12.73 -6.27
CA ILE A 129 -9.38 12.64 -5.69
C ILE A 129 -9.81 14.07 -5.37
N ARG A 130 -10.96 14.52 -5.89
CA ARG A 130 -11.48 15.89 -5.70
C ARG A 130 -12.41 15.92 -4.51
N GLU A 131 -11.84 16.05 -3.31
CA GLU A 131 -12.65 16.25 -2.09
C GLU A 131 -13.17 17.68 -1.97
N ASP A 132 -12.57 18.61 -2.71
CA ASP A 132 -12.99 19.99 -2.82
C ASP A 132 -14.25 20.19 -3.67
N LYS A 133 -14.65 19.18 -4.45
CA LYS A 133 -15.84 19.25 -5.31
C LYS A 133 -16.98 18.38 -4.79
N PRO A 134 -18.20 18.93 -4.74
CA PRO A 134 -19.38 18.13 -4.45
C PRO A 134 -19.74 17.24 -5.65
N ILE A 135 -20.44 16.15 -5.38
CA ILE A 135 -20.85 15.14 -6.37
C ILE A 135 -21.74 15.68 -7.50
N TYR A 136 -22.46 16.78 -7.26
CA TYR A 136 -23.32 17.42 -8.24
C TYR A 136 -22.55 18.30 -9.24
N ASP A 137 -21.31 18.68 -8.94
CA ASP A 137 -20.41 19.48 -9.80
C ASP A 137 -19.43 18.59 -10.59
N CYS A 138 -19.91 17.43 -11.04
CA CYS A 138 -19.19 16.57 -11.97
C CYS A 138 -19.57 16.89 -13.42
N LEU A 139 -18.70 16.51 -14.35
CA LEU A 139 -18.90 16.70 -15.79
C LEU A 139 -20.28 16.21 -16.22
N THR A 140 -20.97 17.01 -17.02
CA THR A 140 -22.29 16.68 -17.56
C THR A 140 -22.19 15.97 -18.91
N SER A 141 -23.23 15.23 -19.29
CA SER A 141 -23.31 14.59 -20.61
C SER A 141 -23.31 15.61 -21.74
N THR A 142 -23.90 16.79 -21.54
CA THR A 142 -23.88 17.88 -22.52
C THR A 142 -22.47 18.42 -22.73
N GLU A 143 -21.74 18.73 -21.64
CA GLU A 143 -20.34 19.15 -21.73
C GLU A 143 -19.46 18.06 -22.35
N LEU A 144 -19.74 16.79 -22.06
CA LEU A 144 -19.03 15.67 -22.66
C LEU A 144 -19.24 15.61 -24.19
N GLU A 145 -20.45 15.89 -24.67
CA GLU A 145 -20.75 15.95 -26.11
C GLU A 145 -20.10 17.15 -26.79
N GLU A 146 -20.08 18.30 -26.13
CA GLU A 146 -19.35 19.49 -26.60
C GLU A 146 -17.84 19.22 -26.70
N LEU A 147 -17.28 18.52 -25.71
CA LEU A 147 -15.86 18.11 -25.71
C LEU A 147 -15.55 17.11 -26.83
N ALA A 148 -16.46 16.20 -27.16
CA ALA A 148 -16.29 15.27 -28.27
C ALA A 148 -16.35 15.97 -29.64
N GLY A 149 -17.22 16.98 -29.75
CA GLY A 149 -17.52 17.64 -31.02
C GLY A 149 -18.04 16.66 -32.08
N THR A 150 -17.86 17.00 -33.35
CA THR A 150 -18.33 16.18 -34.50
C THR A 150 -17.41 15.01 -34.88
N LYS A 151 -16.26 14.85 -34.23
CA LYS A 151 -15.23 13.87 -34.63
C LYS A 151 -15.45 12.52 -33.97
N VAL A 152 -15.08 11.45 -34.69
CA VAL A 152 -15.17 10.06 -34.17
C VAL A 152 -14.13 9.79 -33.07
N VAL A 153 -12.96 10.44 -33.18
CA VAL A 153 -11.89 10.43 -32.18
C VAL A 153 -11.42 11.85 -31.96
N GLN A 154 -11.50 12.34 -30.73
CA GLN A 154 -11.05 13.66 -30.36
C GLN A 154 -9.80 13.56 -29.47
N LYS A 155 -8.70 14.19 -29.90
CA LYS A 155 -7.47 14.26 -29.10
C LYS A 155 -7.58 15.38 -28.07
N LEU A 156 -7.55 15.03 -26.79
CA LEU A 156 -7.67 15.97 -25.66
C LEU A 156 -6.36 16.72 -25.33
N GLY A 157 -5.26 16.36 -26.02
CA GLY A 157 -3.90 16.84 -25.77
C GLY A 157 -3.36 17.93 -26.71
N LYS A 158 -4.18 18.56 -27.57
CA LYS A 158 -3.68 19.59 -28.52
C LYS A 158 -3.64 20.99 -27.89
N ARG A 159 -2.65 21.29 -27.04
CA ARG A 159 -2.23 22.68 -26.74
C ARG A 159 -0.71 22.80 -26.82
N HIS A 160 -0.21 24.00 -27.13
CA HIS A 160 1.20 24.34 -26.93
C HIS A 160 1.52 24.25 -25.43
N ILE A 161 2.68 23.69 -25.10
CA ILE A 161 3.16 23.52 -23.73
C ILE A 161 3.42 24.93 -23.15
N GLU A 162 2.82 25.26 -22.01
CA GLU A 162 3.13 26.48 -21.26
C GLU A 162 4.06 26.17 -20.09
N LEU A 163 4.81 27.18 -19.63
CA LEU A 163 5.80 27.04 -18.54
C LEU A 163 5.17 26.53 -17.22
N SER A 164 3.88 26.77 -16.99
CA SER A 164 3.11 26.25 -15.84
C SER A 164 2.84 24.74 -15.92
N ASP A 165 2.81 24.14 -17.13
CA ASP A 165 2.68 22.68 -17.29
C ASP A 165 4.00 21.94 -16.97
N LEU A 166 5.12 22.68 -16.84
CA LEU A 166 6.43 22.20 -16.38
C LEU A 166 6.63 22.34 -14.88
N GLU A 167 5.65 22.89 -14.13
CA GLU A 167 5.61 22.78 -12.67
C GLU A 167 5.29 21.33 -12.31
N VAL A 168 6.30 20.49 -12.50
CA VAL A 168 6.38 19.17 -11.95
C VAL A 168 6.37 19.38 -10.45
N VAL A 169 5.25 19.08 -9.79
CA VAL A 169 5.32 18.61 -8.41
C VAL A 169 6.34 17.48 -8.46
N GLU A 170 7.54 17.74 -7.96
CA GLU A 170 8.61 16.76 -7.78
C GLU A 170 8.13 15.73 -6.76
N LYS A 171 7.14 14.91 -7.15
CA LYS A 171 7.10 13.54 -6.66
C LYS A 171 8.36 12.95 -7.26
N GLU A 172 9.42 12.94 -6.46
CA GLU A 172 10.60 12.14 -6.71
C GLU A 172 10.09 10.74 -7.06
N ARG A 173 10.03 10.46 -8.36
CA ARG A 173 9.94 9.09 -8.81
C ARG A 173 11.23 8.51 -8.26
N LYS A 174 11.13 7.68 -7.21
CA LYS A 174 12.20 6.77 -6.84
C LYS A 174 12.48 5.97 -8.10
N VAL A 175 13.39 6.48 -8.92
CA VAL A 175 13.95 5.76 -10.05
C VAL A 175 14.44 4.50 -9.39
N ARG A 176 13.84 3.37 -9.74
CA ARG A 176 14.42 2.09 -9.41
C ARG A 176 15.78 2.13 -10.09
N ARG A 177 16.83 2.51 -9.34
CA ARG A 177 18.21 2.35 -9.78
C ARG A 177 18.27 0.91 -10.23
N LYS A 178 18.46 0.68 -11.54
CA LYS A 178 18.86 -0.64 -12.00
C LYS A 178 20.15 -0.91 -11.21
N TYR A 179 20.08 -1.88 -10.31
CA TYR A 179 21.21 -2.30 -9.54
C TYR A 179 22.23 -2.85 -10.54
N VAL A 180 23.23 -2.02 -10.85
CA VAL A 180 24.47 -2.48 -11.48
C VAL A 180 25.16 -3.27 -10.37
N PRO A 181 25.49 -4.56 -10.58
CA PRO A 181 26.33 -5.29 -9.66
C PRO A 181 27.57 -4.44 -9.40
N ASN A 182 27.73 -3.97 -8.16
CA ASN A 182 28.86 -3.14 -7.82
C ASN A 182 30.11 -3.95 -8.19
N GLU A 183 30.99 -3.40 -9.03
CA GLU A 183 32.27 -4.01 -9.32
C GLU A 183 32.95 -4.28 -7.97
N ILE A 184 33.31 -5.54 -7.76
CA ILE A 184 33.90 -6.01 -6.50
C ILE A 184 35.24 -5.30 -6.36
N LYS A 185 35.26 -4.20 -5.62
CA LYS A 185 36.52 -3.56 -5.23
C LYS A 185 37.26 -4.58 -4.34
N PRO A 186 38.53 -4.89 -4.60
CA PRO A 186 39.33 -5.67 -3.67
C PRO A 186 39.45 -4.87 -2.37
N VAL A 187 38.93 -5.44 -1.28
CA VAL A 187 38.93 -4.84 0.04
C VAL A 187 40.05 -5.48 0.85
N GLU A 188 40.91 -4.68 1.47
CA GLU A 188 41.94 -5.16 2.39
C GLU A 188 41.27 -5.77 3.63
N SER A 189 41.57 -7.04 3.91
CA SER A 189 40.97 -7.77 5.04
C SER A 189 41.54 -7.24 6.37
N LYS A 190 40.67 -6.70 7.23
CA LYS A 190 41.02 -6.23 8.59
C LYS A 190 40.96 -7.36 9.61
N SER A 191 40.05 -8.32 9.44
CA SER A 191 39.91 -9.48 10.31
C SER A 191 39.16 -10.62 9.63
N GLU A 192 39.09 -11.78 10.30
CA GLU A 192 38.44 -13.01 9.80
C GLU A 192 37.26 -13.46 10.68
N ILE A 193 36.65 -12.53 11.44
CA ILE A 193 35.61 -12.87 12.41
C ILE A 193 34.28 -13.32 11.76
N LEU A 194 34.05 -12.98 10.49
CA LEU A 194 32.87 -13.35 9.72
C LEU A 194 33.18 -14.42 8.65
N THR A 195 34.36 -15.02 8.67
CA THR A 195 34.78 -16.03 7.69
C THR A 195 33.83 -17.21 7.64
N GLY A 196 33.33 -17.53 6.44
CA GLY A 196 32.39 -18.63 6.20
C GLY A 196 30.91 -18.28 6.41
N TYR A 197 30.58 -17.04 6.79
CA TYR A 197 29.20 -16.59 6.93
C TYR A 197 28.74 -15.74 5.73
N GLU A 198 27.51 -15.98 5.27
CA GLU A 198 26.85 -15.21 4.21
C GLU A 198 25.76 -14.29 4.78
N PHE A 199 25.74 -13.04 4.34
CA PHE A 199 24.82 -12.00 4.81
C PHE A 199 24.06 -11.37 3.64
N CYS A 200 22.80 -10.99 3.88
CA CYS A 200 22.03 -10.18 2.93
C CYS A 200 21.70 -8.82 3.55
N VAL A 201 22.15 -7.72 2.95
CA VAL A 201 21.89 -6.36 3.47
C VAL A 201 20.70 -5.72 2.75
N LEU A 202 19.62 -5.47 3.50
CA LEU A 202 18.43 -4.81 2.96
C LEU A 202 18.57 -3.28 2.97
N SER A 203 18.99 -2.74 4.10
CA SER A 203 19.08 -1.31 4.35
C SER A 203 20.18 -0.98 5.34
N GLY A 204 20.60 0.29 5.36
CA GLY A 204 21.57 0.86 6.29
C GLY A 204 20.95 2.02 7.07
N TYR A 205 21.71 2.57 8.02
CA TYR A 205 21.38 3.81 8.70
C TYR A 205 21.89 5.03 7.89
N GLU A 206 21.55 6.25 8.34
CA GLU A 206 22.10 7.48 7.77
C GLU A 206 23.61 7.59 7.97
N ASP A 207 24.10 7.18 9.14
CA ASP A 207 25.52 7.19 9.53
C ASP A 207 26.30 5.97 9.00
N TRP A 208 25.60 4.89 8.64
CA TRP A 208 26.21 3.66 8.13
C TRP A 208 25.37 3.08 7.00
N ARG A 209 25.65 3.56 5.80
CA ARG A 209 24.86 3.26 4.62
C ARG A 209 25.02 1.80 4.23
N LYS A 210 24.05 1.30 3.47
CA LYS A 210 24.06 -0.07 2.94
C LYS A 210 25.40 -0.45 2.32
N ASP A 211 25.94 0.40 1.45
CA ASP A 211 27.20 0.11 0.75
C ASP A 211 28.38 -0.03 1.74
N ASP A 212 28.43 0.81 2.77
CA ASP A 212 29.47 0.79 3.81
C ASP A 212 29.35 -0.45 4.71
N VAL A 213 28.11 -0.88 5.00
CA VAL A 213 27.85 -2.14 5.71
C VAL A 213 28.36 -3.33 4.90
N GLU A 214 28.07 -3.36 3.60
CA GLU A 214 28.53 -4.44 2.72
C GLU A 214 30.07 -4.47 2.61
N VAL A 215 30.74 -3.30 2.63
CA VAL A 215 32.21 -3.22 2.69
C VAL A 215 32.70 -3.76 4.03
N ALA A 216 32.13 -3.34 5.16
CA ALA A 216 32.54 -3.79 6.48
C ALA A 216 32.42 -5.32 6.66
N ILE A 217 31.36 -5.94 6.12
CA ILE A 217 31.21 -7.40 6.15
C ILE A 217 32.38 -8.09 5.42
N ARG A 218 32.76 -7.57 4.25
CA ARG A 218 33.88 -8.12 3.45
C ARG A 218 35.24 -7.87 4.12
N GLU A 219 35.44 -6.70 4.73
CA GLU A 219 36.65 -6.40 5.52
C GLU A 219 36.89 -7.40 6.66
N HIS A 220 35.82 -8.03 7.16
CA HIS A 220 35.86 -8.96 8.28
C HIS A 220 35.73 -10.44 7.84
N GLY A 221 35.90 -10.73 6.54
CA GLY A 221 35.92 -12.08 5.97
C GLY A 221 34.55 -12.65 5.57
N GLY A 222 33.46 -11.87 5.71
CA GLY A 222 32.11 -12.29 5.39
C GLY A 222 31.75 -12.14 3.90
N SER A 223 30.79 -12.94 3.45
CA SER A 223 30.25 -12.86 2.09
C SER A 223 28.91 -12.12 2.08
N VAL A 224 28.66 -11.31 1.04
CA VAL A 224 27.44 -10.52 0.89
C VAL A 224 26.66 -11.01 -0.34
N VAL A 225 25.39 -11.37 -0.13
CA VAL A 225 24.46 -11.81 -1.17
C VAL A 225 23.27 -10.85 -1.32
N LEU A 226 22.79 -10.71 -2.56
CA LEU A 226 21.66 -9.82 -2.88
C LEU A 226 20.30 -10.40 -2.49
N VAL A 227 20.22 -11.74 -2.50
CA VAL A 227 19.02 -12.51 -2.22
C VAL A 227 19.41 -13.62 -1.27
N GLU A 228 18.61 -13.79 -0.21
CA GLU A 228 18.78 -14.84 0.76
C GLU A 228 18.73 -16.22 0.11
N ARG A 229 19.73 -17.05 0.44
CA ARG A 229 19.84 -18.45 0.04
C ARG A 229 19.73 -19.33 1.29
N ASN A 230 19.64 -20.64 1.08
CA ASN A 230 19.59 -21.59 2.21
C ASN A 230 20.85 -21.56 3.09
N ALA A 231 21.98 -21.06 2.58
CA ALA A 231 23.24 -20.92 3.31
C ALA A 231 23.43 -19.53 3.95
N THR A 232 22.51 -18.59 3.69
CA THR A 232 22.59 -17.24 4.26
C THR A 232 22.29 -17.30 5.76
N LEU A 233 23.22 -16.78 6.57
CA LEU A 233 23.11 -16.77 8.02
C LEU A 233 21.95 -15.89 8.47
N CYS A 234 21.92 -14.64 8.00
CA CYS A 234 20.88 -13.68 8.35
C CYS A 234 20.74 -12.56 7.32
N ILE A 235 19.61 -11.88 7.41
CA ILE A 235 19.27 -10.68 6.67
C ILE A 235 19.45 -9.48 7.60
N LEU A 236 20.25 -8.49 7.22
CA LEU A 236 20.52 -7.28 7.99
C LEU A 236 19.62 -6.12 7.55
N ALA A 237 19.01 -5.44 8.50
CA ALA A 237 18.23 -4.22 8.27
C ALA A 237 18.44 -3.21 9.41
N GLY A 238 18.63 -1.94 9.05
CA GLY A 238 18.75 -0.85 10.02
C GLY A 238 17.44 -0.10 10.22
N ASP A 239 16.80 0.29 9.13
CA ASP A 239 15.52 1.01 9.13
C ASP A 239 14.31 0.09 8.90
N ASP A 240 13.11 0.66 9.01
CA ASP A 240 11.85 0.02 8.64
C ASP A 240 11.74 -0.17 7.12
N HIS A 241 12.53 -1.11 6.59
CA HIS A 241 12.52 -1.42 5.18
C HIS A 241 11.27 -2.25 4.84
N PRO A 242 10.49 -1.92 3.79
CA PRO A 242 9.24 -2.63 3.46
C PRO A 242 9.39 -4.14 3.28
N ARG A 243 10.57 -4.59 2.85
CA ARG A 243 10.90 -6.02 2.70
C ARG A 243 10.98 -6.75 4.04
N VAL A 244 11.28 -6.07 5.15
CA VAL A 244 11.21 -6.63 6.51
C VAL A 244 9.76 -7.02 6.83
N ASN A 245 8.79 -6.15 6.53
CA ASN A 245 7.37 -6.45 6.74
C ASN A 245 6.89 -7.62 5.86
N ILE A 246 7.40 -7.72 4.64
CA ILE A 246 7.13 -8.87 3.76
C ILE A 246 7.73 -10.16 4.35
N CYS A 247 8.97 -10.12 4.84
CA CYS A 247 9.61 -11.26 5.50
C CYS A 247 8.82 -11.71 6.74
N LYS A 248 8.32 -10.75 7.54
CA LYS A 248 7.43 -11.02 8.68
C LYS A 248 6.14 -11.72 8.26
N GLN A 249 5.47 -11.23 7.21
CA GLN A 249 4.19 -11.77 6.73
C GLN A 249 4.33 -13.13 6.03
N GLN A 250 5.44 -13.37 5.34
CA GLN A 250 5.66 -14.59 4.56
C GLN A 250 6.40 -15.69 5.34
N ASN A 251 6.65 -15.48 6.64
CA ASN A 251 7.37 -16.39 7.53
C ASN A 251 8.71 -16.83 6.90
N ALA A 252 9.58 -15.84 6.71
CA ALA A 252 10.85 -16.00 5.99
C ALA A 252 11.68 -17.18 6.55
N LYS A 253 12.42 -17.82 5.64
CA LYS A 253 13.30 -18.96 5.99
C LYS A 253 14.57 -18.53 6.73
N CYS A 254 14.89 -17.24 6.70
CA CYS A 254 16.09 -16.65 7.31
C CYS A 254 15.67 -15.63 8.38
N ASP A 255 16.52 -15.46 9.38
CA ASP A 255 16.34 -14.46 10.42
C ASP A 255 16.61 -13.04 9.89
N VAL A 256 15.82 -12.07 10.35
CA VAL A 256 16.06 -10.64 10.09
C VAL A 256 16.64 -10.02 11.34
N VAL A 257 17.90 -9.61 11.26
CA VAL A 257 18.73 -9.12 12.36
C VAL A 257 18.94 -7.61 12.20
N LYS A 258 18.95 -6.90 13.33
CA LYS A 258 19.22 -5.46 13.40
C LYS A 258 20.70 -5.16 13.12
N LEU A 259 20.98 -4.01 12.51
CA LEU A 259 22.36 -3.64 12.19
C LEU A 259 23.24 -3.36 13.41
N GLU A 260 22.67 -3.03 14.58
CA GLU A 260 23.43 -2.82 15.82
C GLU A 260 24.20 -4.08 16.23
N TRP A 261 23.67 -5.27 15.96
CA TRP A 261 24.35 -6.53 16.24
C TRP A 261 25.64 -6.65 15.43
N LEU A 262 25.60 -6.36 14.14
CA LEU A 262 26.79 -6.38 13.29
C LEU A 262 27.79 -5.31 13.77
N ARG A 263 27.31 -4.11 14.09
CA ARG A 263 28.16 -3.02 14.62
C ARG A 263 28.85 -3.45 15.92
N LYS A 264 28.16 -4.16 16.82
CA LYS A 264 28.72 -4.70 18.06
C LYS A 264 29.84 -5.71 17.79
N ILE A 265 29.63 -6.64 16.85
CA ILE A 265 30.64 -7.66 16.51
C ILE A 265 31.88 -7.03 15.88
N VAL A 266 31.67 -6.10 14.95
CA VAL A 266 32.76 -5.36 14.30
C VAL A 266 33.57 -4.57 15.33
N ASN A 267 32.90 -3.85 16.24
CA ASN A 267 33.58 -3.04 17.26
C ASN A 267 34.30 -3.88 18.33
N THR A 268 33.75 -5.03 18.70
CA THR A 268 34.36 -5.92 19.71
C THR A 268 35.43 -6.84 19.13
N GLY A 269 35.47 -6.99 17.80
CA GLY A 269 36.39 -7.89 17.11
C GLY A 269 36.16 -9.37 17.46
N LYS A 270 34.97 -9.73 17.96
CA LYS A 270 34.63 -11.09 18.37
C LYS A 270 33.25 -11.47 17.86
N PHE A 271 33.16 -12.62 17.21
CA PHE A 271 31.86 -13.15 16.79
C PHE A 271 31.00 -13.50 18.01
N ALA A 272 29.76 -13.03 18.00
CA ALA A 272 28.78 -13.31 19.04
C ALA A 272 27.46 -13.75 18.39
N ALA A 273 26.84 -14.81 18.91
CA ALA A 273 25.49 -15.19 18.47
C ALA A 273 24.50 -14.05 18.76
N TYR A 274 23.53 -13.84 17.88
CA TYR A 274 22.47 -12.86 18.09
C TYR A 274 21.54 -13.31 19.22
N THR A 275 21.02 -12.34 19.97
CA THR A 275 20.03 -12.53 21.04
C THR A 275 18.61 -12.20 20.52
N PRO A 276 17.53 -12.54 21.25
CA PRO A 276 16.18 -12.13 20.88
C PRO A 276 16.04 -10.61 20.63
N PHE A 277 16.78 -9.78 21.36
CA PHE A 277 16.74 -8.32 21.22
C PHE A 277 17.37 -7.78 19.93
N ASP A 278 18.26 -8.57 19.33
CA ASP A 278 18.97 -8.23 18.10
C ASP A 278 18.15 -8.55 16.84
N LEU A 279 16.96 -9.13 16.97
CA LEU A 279 16.15 -9.62 15.86
C LEU A 279 14.91 -8.76 15.61
N LEU A 280 14.67 -8.45 14.34
CA LEU A 280 13.41 -7.85 13.86
C LEU A 280 12.40 -8.92 13.46
N HIS A 281 12.88 -10.09 13.03
CA HIS A 281 12.05 -11.24 12.72
C HIS A 281 12.82 -12.53 12.97
N THR A 282 12.17 -13.48 13.66
CA THR A 282 12.71 -14.81 13.93
C THR A 282 12.11 -15.84 12.98
N CYS A 283 12.96 -16.61 12.32
CA CYS A 283 12.51 -17.78 11.56
C CYS A 283 12.15 -18.91 12.52
N ARG A 284 11.43 -19.93 12.02
CA ARG A 284 10.95 -21.05 12.85
C ARG A 284 12.08 -21.78 13.58
N LYS A 285 13.20 -22.07 12.89
CA LYS A 285 14.33 -22.80 13.49
C LYS A 285 14.94 -22.05 14.67
N THR A 286 15.15 -20.76 14.50
CA THR A 286 15.73 -19.89 15.53
C THR A 286 14.77 -19.66 16.68
N ARG A 287 13.46 -19.55 16.39
CA ARG A 287 12.42 -19.49 17.41
C ARG A 287 12.40 -20.76 18.26
N ASP A 288 12.46 -21.94 17.63
CA ASP A 288 12.45 -23.22 18.34
C ASP A 288 13.69 -23.36 19.25
N ARG A 289 14.87 -22.88 18.80
CA ARG A 289 16.07 -22.81 19.65
C ARG A 289 15.85 -21.88 20.85
N PHE A 290 15.30 -20.70 20.63
CA PHE A 290 15.13 -19.70 21.69
C PHE A 290 14.13 -20.09 22.75
N LEU A 291 13.11 -20.88 22.43
CA LEU A 291 12.15 -21.39 23.43
C LEU A 291 12.82 -22.18 24.56
N GLY A 292 13.99 -22.79 24.32
CA GLY A 292 14.76 -23.51 25.33
C GLY A 292 15.77 -22.66 26.10
N GLU A 293 16.11 -21.47 25.61
CA GLU A 293 17.22 -20.66 26.12
C GLU A 293 16.76 -19.33 26.75
N TYR A 294 15.60 -18.83 26.33
CA TYR A 294 15.06 -17.54 26.73
C TYR A 294 13.60 -17.62 27.14
N ASP A 295 13.20 -16.70 28.01
CA ASP A 295 11.81 -16.50 28.40
C ASP A 295 11.02 -15.70 27.35
N LYS A 296 9.73 -15.49 27.62
CA LYS A 296 8.83 -14.74 26.73
C LYS A 296 9.20 -13.26 26.56
N TYR A 297 10.06 -12.71 27.42
CA TYR A 297 10.52 -11.32 27.39
C TYR A 297 11.94 -11.19 26.83
N GLY A 298 12.54 -12.31 26.42
CA GLY A 298 13.90 -12.36 25.86
C GLY A 298 15.01 -12.44 26.91
N ASP A 299 14.68 -12.67 28.19
CA ASP A 299 15.68 -12.90 29.24
C ASP A 299 16.20 -14.34 29.18
N SER A 300 17.49 -14.53 29.42
CA SER A 300 18.11 -15.85 29.32
C SER A 300 17.89 -16.68 30.58
N TYR A 301 17.59 -17.97 30.44
CA TYR A 301 17.49 -18.87 31.59
C TYR A 301 18.85 -19.19 32.24
N THR A 302 19.96 -18.99 31.52
CA THR A 302 21.29 -19.46 31.94
C THR A 302 22.29 -18.34 32.15
N VAL A 303 22.10 -17.18 31.52
CA VAL A 303 23.00 -16.04 31.62
C VAL A 303 22.47 -15.04 32.64
N LYS A 304 23.36 -14.50 33.49
CA LYS A 304 22.98 -13.46 34.45
C LYS A 304 22.66 -12.16 33.71
N ILE A 305 21.52 -11.56 34.07
CA ILE A 305 21.09 -10.25 33.57
C ILE A 305 22.14 -9.17 33.86
N THR A 306 22.40 -8.29 32.88
CA THR A 306 23.24 -7.11 33.06
C THR A 306 22.40 -5.84 33.16
N VAL A 307 22.99 -4.75 33.65
CA VAL A 307 22.30 -3.45 33.75
C VAL A 307 21.81 -2.95 32.38
N ASP A 308 22.51 -3.30 31.30
CA ASP A 308 22.15 -2.93 29.92
C ASP A 308 20.98 -3.76 29.35
N ASP A 309 20.69 -4.92 29.94
CA ASP A 309 19.60 -5.81 29.49
C ASP A 309 18.27 -5.41 30.13
N VAL A 310 18.30 -4.83 31.34
CA VAL A 310 17.09 -4.41 32.06
C VAL A 310 16.19 -3.48 31.24
N PRO A 311 16.71 -2.39 30.59
CA PRO A 311 15.86 -1.53 29.77
C PRO A 311 15.19 -2.27 28.61
N LYS A 312 15.91 -3.21 27.97
CA LYS A 312 15.42 -3.97 26.81
C LYS A 312 14.30 -4.94 27.21
N ILE A 313 14.47 -5.63 28.33
CA ILE A 313 13.45 -6.52 28.89
C ILE A 313 12.20 -5.71 29.28
N MET A 314 12.39 -4.55 29.93
CA MET A 314 11.28 -3.69 30.33
C MET A 314 10.51 -3.13 29.12
N GLU A 315 11.19 -2.87 28.01
CA GLU A 315 10.54 -2.47 26.75
C GLU A 315 9.72 -3.61 26.14
N SER A 316 10.27 -4.83 26.10
CA SER A 316 9.53 -6.03 25.66
C SER A 316 8.27 -6.30 26.50
N VAL A 317 8.35 -6.10 27.82
CA VAL A 317 7.21 -6.22 28.72
C VAL A 317 6.14 -5.18 28.37
N LYS A 318 6.53 -3.92 28.11
CA LYS A 318 5.59 -2.86 27.73
C LYS A 318 4.89 -3.16 26.42
N GLU A 319 5.63 -3.60 25.39
CA GLU A 319 5.05 -3.99 24.10
C GLU A 319 4.04 -5.12 24.26
N SER A 320 4.37 -6.14 25.05
CA SER A 320 3.46 -7.26 25.36
C SER A 320 2.17 -6.79 26.04
N VAL A 321 2.28 -5.83 26.97
CA VAL A 321 1.10 -5.24 27.66
C VAL A 321 0.27 -4.41 26.69
N ILE A 322 0.89 -3.65 25.80
CA ILE A 322 0.20 -2.87 24.77
C ILE A 322 -0.55 -3.80 23.81
N GLU A 323 0.10 -4.86 23.31
CA GLU A 323 -0.55 -5.87 22.47
C GLU A 323 -1.73 -6.53 23.18
N PHE A 324 -1.58 -6.87 24.47
CA PHE A 324 -2.66 -7.44 25.27
C PHE A 324 -3.84 -6.47 25.44
N ILE A 325 -3.57 -5.18 25.70
CA ILE A 325 -4.60 -4.14 25.78
C ILE A 325 -5.28 -3.95 24.44
N TYR A 326 -4.54 -3.93 23.33
CA TYR A 326 -5.09 -3.86 21.98
C TYR A 326 -5.98 -5.05 21.68
N PHE A 327 -5.54 -6.27 21.99
CA PHE A 327 -6.32 -7.49 21.86
C PHE A 327 -7.62 -7.45 22.69
N CYS A 328 -7.55 -6.97 23.93
CA CYS A 328 -8.74 -6.81 24.77
C CYS A 328 -9.71 -5.78 24.18
N LYS A 329 -9.20 -4.67 23.62
CA LYS A 329 -10.03 -3.64 22.98
C LYS A 329 -10.69 -4.13 21.69
N THR A 330 -9.98 -4.88 20.84
CA THR A 330 -10.58 -5.50 19.65
C THR A 330 -11.61 -6.57 20.03
N ALA A 331 -11.33 -7.40 21.03
CA ALA A 331 -12.28 -8.39 21.54
C ALA A 331 -13.54 -7.74 22.17
N LEU A 332 -13.39 -6.62 22.88
CA LEU A 332 -14.51 -5.83 23.41
C LEU A 332 -15.34 -5.16 22.29
N ASN A 333 -14.70 -4.67 21.23
CA ASN A 333 -15.40 -4.11 20.08
C ASN A 333 -16.18 -5.19 19.30
N ASP A 334 -15.63 -6.40 19.16
CA ASP A 334 -16.33 -7.55 18.58
C ASP A 334 -17.50 -8.03 19.48
N ALA A 335 -17.34 -7.99 20.81
CA ALA A 335 -18.39 -8.33 21.76
C ALA A 335 -19.54 -7.30 21.76
N ASN A 336 -19.23 -6.02 21.55
CA ASN A 336 -20.24 -4.97 21.39
C ASN A 336 -21.00 -5.10 20.05
N PHE A 337 -20.39 -5.67 19.01
CA PHE A 337 -21.10 -5.98 17.76
C PHE A 337 -22.14 -7.10 17.94
N ARG A 338 -21.89 -8.07 18.84
CA ARG A 338 -22.83 -9.16 19.14
C ARG A 338 -23.97 -8.78 20.09
N LYS A 339 -23.89 -7.67 20.83
CA LYS A 339 -24.98 -7.18 21.68
C LYS A 339 -26.00 -6.30 20.94
N THR A 340 -25.68 -5.79 19.75
CA THR A 340 -26.60 -4.92 18.97
C THR A 340 -27.57 -5.71 18.07
N THR A 341 -27.48 -7.05 18.01
CA THR A 341 -28.37 -7.89 17.19
C THR A 341 -29.45 -8.64 18.00
N LEU A 342 -29.59 -8.41 19.30
CA LEU A 342 -30.56 -9.09 20.16
C LEU A 342 -31.49 -8.13 20.93
N ILE A 343 -31.91 -7.02 20.33
CA ILE A 343 -33.02 -6.19 20.84
C ILE A 343 -33.89 -5.71 19.68
N LEU A 344 -34.56 -6.62 18.99
CA LEU A 344 -35.79 -6.34 18.23
C LEU A 344 -36.50 -7.68 18.03
N HIS A 345 -37.24 -8.16 19.02
CA HIS A 345 -38.43 -9.02 18.90
C HIS A 345 -39.07 -9.16 20.29
N SER A 346 -39.77 -8.10 20.70
CA SER A 346 -40.77 -8.15 21.76
C SER A 346 -41.72 -6.98 21.59
N SER A 347 -42.80 -7.19 20.82
CA SER A 347 -44.15 -6.65 21.03
C SER A 347 -45.00 -6.82 19.77
N LYS A 348 -45.71 -7.94 19.66
CA LYS A 348 -47.17 -8.01 19.67
C LYS A 348 -47.62 -9.45 19.50
#